data_AF-A0A354FTW0-F1
#
_entry.id   AF-A0A354FTW0-F1
#
_cell.length_a   1.000
_cell.length_b   1.000
_cell.length_c   1.000
_cell.angle_alpha   90.00
_cell.angle_beta   90.00
_cell.angle_gamma   90.00
#
_symmetry.space_group_name_H-M   'P 1'
#
loop_
_entity.id
_entity.type
_entity.pdbx_description
1 polymer ?
#
loop_
_entity_poly.entity_id
_entity_poly.type
_entity_poly.pdbx_seq_one_letter_code
_entity_poly.pdbx_strand_id
1 'polypeptide(L)' 'AQVKRFLPKQLYKTLIPRSIRIGEAPSYGLTIFEHDPNGAGAKAYEKLAKEFLARRK' A
#
# COMPACT_ATOMS: atom_id res chain seq x y z
N ALA A 1 -12.94 -12.59 6.80
CA ALA A 1 -11.82 -11.75 7.29
C ALA A 1 -12.10 -11.32 8.74
N GLN A 2 -11.67 -12.11 9.74
CA GLN A 2 -11.89 -11.82 11.17
C GLN A 2 -11.39 -10.43 11.58
N VAL A 3 -10.29 -9.95 11.00
CA VAL A 3 -9.66 -8.66 11.34
C VAL A 3 -10.60 -7.46 11.17
N LYS A 4 -11.45 -7.45 10.12
CA LYS A 4 -12.42 -6.36 9.89
C LYS A 4 -13.49 -6.26 10.99
N ARG A 5 -13.82 -7.37 11.65
CA ARG A 5 -14.81 -7.42 12.74
C ARG A 5 -14.26 -6.90 14.07
N PHE A 6 -12.99 -7.17 14.35
CA PHE A 6 -12.39 -6.84 15.65
C PHE A 6 -11.71 -5.46 15.67
N LEU A 7 -11.25 -4.95 14.53
CA LEU A 7 -10.45 -3.70 14.47
C LEU A 7 -10.98 -2.70 13.41
N PRO A 8 -12.29 -2.42 13.33
CA PRO A 8 -12.86 -1.62 12.25
C PRO A 8 -12.30 -0.20 12.20
N LYS A 9 -11.95 0.37 13.35
CA LYS A 9 -11.36 1.71 13.43
C LYS A 9 -9.88 1.73 13.05
N GLN A 10 -9.14 0.62 13.15
CA GLN A 10 -7.70 0.62 12.87
C GLN A 10 -7.36 0.15 11.45
N LEU A 11 -8.31 -0.41 10.71
CA LEU A 11 -8.11 -0.74 9.30
C LEU A 11 -8.15 0.50 8.41
N TYR A 12 -7.20 0.54 7.47
CA TYR A 12 -7.28 1.39 6.30
C TYR A 12 -8.21 0.76 5.26
N LYS A 13 -8.90 1.60 4.47
CA LYS A 13 -9.74 1.17 3.34
C LYS A 13 -8.88 0.77 2.15
N THR A 14 -7.72 1.41 1.99
CA THR A 14 -6.78 1.10 0.92
C THR A 14 -6.17 -0.29 1.11
N LEU A 15 -6.38 -1.16 0.12
CA LEU A 15 -5.81 -2.50 0.06
C LEU A 15 -4.54 -2.49 -0.81
N ILE A 16 -3.45 -3.04 -0.29
CA ILE A 16 -2.22 -3.25 -1.06
C ILE A 16 -2.33 -4.61 -1.78
N PRO A 17 -2.36 -4.64 -3.12
CA PRO A 17 -2.44 -5.88 -3.87
C PRO A 17 -1.13 -6.66 -3.73
N ARG A 18 -1.21 -7.99 -3.71
CA ARG A 18 0.00 -8.83 -3.81
C ARG A 18 0.51 -8.75 -5.25
N SER A 19 1.69 -8.16 -5.44
CA SER A 19 2.32 -8.03 -6.77
C SER A 19 3.78 -8.45 -6.69
N ILE A 20 4.24 -9.17 -7.72
CA ILE A 20 5.63 -9.67 -7.82
C ILE A 20 6.60 -8.49 -7.79
N ARG A 21 6.28 -7.40 -8.50
CA ARG A 21 7.08 -6.16 -8.56
C ARG A 21 7.30 -5.49 -7.19
N ILE A 22 6.36 -5.63 -6.25
CA ILE A 22 6.54 -5.14 -4.88
C ILE A 22 7.60 -5.97 -4.15
N GLY A 23 7.63 -7.28 -4.40
CA GLY A 23 8.66 -8.17 -3.86
C GLY A 23 10.01 -8.05 -4.56
N GLU A 24 10.03 -7.66 -5.84
CA GLU A 24 11.27 -7.46 -6.60
C GLU A 24 11.96 -6.13 -6.29
N ALA A 25 11.19 -5.06 -6.07
CA ALA A 25 11.72 -3.73 -5.72
C ALA A 25 12.86 -3.73 -4.67
N PRO A 26 12.73 -4.39 -3.50
CA PRO A 26 13.80 -4.44 -2.50
C PRO A 26 15.06 -5.17 -2.97
N SER A 27 14.93 -6.18 -3.84
CA SER A 27 16.08 -6.89 -4.42
C SER A 27 16.90 -6.00 -5.36
N TYR A 28 16.25 -5.03 -6.03
CA TYR A 28 16.90 -4.02 -6.87
C TYR A 28 17.39 -2.80 -6.06
N GLY A 29 17.11 -2.74 -4.76
CA GLY A 29 17.40 -1.56 -3.94
C GLY A 29 16.59 -0.32 -4.33
N LEU A 30 15.48 -0.50 -5.05
CA LEU A 30 14.61 0.56 -5.53
C LEU A 30 13.30 0.58 -4.73
N THR A 31 12.70 1.75 -4.59
CA THR A 31 11.33 1.82 -4.07
C THR A 31 10.32 1.33 -5.11
N ILE A 32 9.11 0.98 -4.67
CA ILE A 32 8.05 0.58 -5.63
C ILE A 32 7.68 1.71 -6.60
N PHE A 33 7.91 2.97 -6.19
CA PHE A 33 7.68 4.14 -7.04
C PHE A 33 8.75 4.27 -8.13
N GLU A 34 9.98 3.85 -7.86
CA GLU A 34 11.07 3.87 -8.85
C GLU A 34 11.03 2.62 -9.74
N HIS A 35 10.70 1.47 -9.18
CA HIS A 35 10.67 0.20 -9.90
C HIS A 35 9.44 0.06 -10.81
N ASP A 36 8.24 0.45 -10.34
CA ASP A 36 7.00 0.39 -11.14
C ASP A 36 6.06 1.56 -10.79
N PRO A 37 6.40 2.82 -11.18
CA PRO A 37 5.62 4.02 -10.83
C PRO A 37 4.16 3.95 -11.26
N ASN A 38 3.90 3.35 -12.43
CA ASN A 38 2.55 3.20 -12.98
C ASN A 38 1.82 1.94 -12.52
N GLY A 39 2.52 1.11 -11.72
CA GLY A 39 2.08 -0.15 -11.19
C GLY A 39 0.89 -0.09 -10.25
N ALA A 40 0.20 -1.23 -10.11
CA ALA A 40 -0.84 -1.40 -9.12
C ALA A 40 -0.31 -1.24 -7.68
N GLY A 41 0.95 -1.64 -7.44
CA GLY A 41 1.61 -1.50 -6.14
C GLY A 41 1.88 -0.05 -5.77
N ALA A 42 2.54 0.71 -6.65
CA ALA A 42 2.83 2.13 -6.43
C ALA A 42 1.55 2.94 -6.21
N LYS A 43 0.53 2.74 -7.05
CA LYS A 43 -0.78 3.41 -6.90
C LYS A 43 -1.50 3.05 -5.60
N ALA A 44 -1.39 1.80 -5.14
CA ALA A 44 -1.98 1.38 -3.87
C ALA A 44 -1.27 2.03 -2.68
N TYR A 45 0.07 2.10 -2.70
CA TYR A 45 0.85 2.80 -1.67
C TYR A 45 0.58 4.31 -1.67
N GLU A 46 0.42 4.93 -2.84
CA GLU A 46 0.05 6.35 -2.93
C GLU A 46 -1.32 6.62 -2.30
N LYS A 47 -2.32 5.78 -2.61
CA LYS A 47 -3.65 5.87 -1.99
C LYS A 47 -3.60 5.68 -0.47
N LEU A 48 -2.79 4.73 0.00
CA LEU A 48 -2.61 4.49 1.43
C LEU A 48 -1.96 5.70 2.12
N ALA A 49 -0.95 6.31 1.51
CA ALA A 49 -0.29 7.51 2.03
C ALA A 49 -1.28 8.69 2.13
N LYS A 50 -2.11 8.90 1.09
CA LYS A 50 -3.17 9.91 1.10
C LYS A 50 -4.19 9.65 2.22
N GLU A 51 -4.61 8.40 2.40
CA GLU A 51 -5.54 8.02 3.46
C GLU A 51 -4.93 8.22 4.86
N PHE A 52 -3.65 7.87 5.03
CA PHE A 52 -2.90 8.08 6.26
C PHE A 52 -2.79 9.56 6.63
N LEU A 53 -2.45 10.42 5.66
CA LEU A 53 -2.36 11.87 5.86
C LEU A 53 -3.73 12.47 6.20
N ALA A 54 -4.79 12.05 5.50
CA ALA A 54 -6.15 12.51 5.77
C ALA A 54 -6.65 12.13 7.17
N ARG A 55 -6.19 10.98 7.69
CA ARG A 55 -6.55 10.48 9.03
C ARG A 55 -5.74 11.13 10.16
N ARG A 56 -4.55 11.64 9.87
CA ARG A 56 -3.66 12.32 10.82
C ARG A 56 -3.92 13.83 10.93
N LYS A 57 -4.70 14.40 10.03
CA LYS A 57 -5.17 15.78 10.09
C LYS A 57 -6.35 15.91 11.05
#